data_AF-A0A512JD98-F1
#
_entry.id   AF-A0A512JD98-F1
#
_cell.length_a   1.000
_cell.length_b   1.000
_cell.length_c   1.000
_cell.angle_alpha   90.00
_cell.angle_beta   90.00
_cell.angle_gamma   90.00
#
_symmetry.space_group_name_H-M   'P 1'
#
loop_
_entity.id
_entity.type
_entity.pdbx_description
1 polymer ?
#
loop_
_entity_poly.entity_id
_entity_poly.type
_entity_poly.pdbx_seq_one_letter_code
_entity_poly.pdbx_strand_id
1 'polypeptide(L)'
;MTLRLQPVKVATGSDDQESQLVFKDGFLVAVLVCLSDSHGSDVGKWFLEAGFGPVDDPDPPLFSDLDEAQAWITTQLALTVS
;
A
#
# COMPACT_ATOMS: atom_id res chain seq x y z
N MET A 1 14.38 10.47 -2.64
CA MET A 1 13.67 10.17 -1.38
C MET A 1 13.23 8.73 -1.45
N THR A 2 13.43 7.91 -0.40
CA THR A 2 13.19 6.47 -0.47
C THR A 2 12.14 6.05 0.56
N LEU A 3 11.14 5.30 0.12
CA LEU A 3 10.16 4.66 1.00
C LEU A 3 10.82 3.43 1.65
N ARG A 4 10.48 3.15 2.90
CA ARG A 4 10.86 1.90 3.57
C ARG A 4 9.63 1.02 3.69
N LEU A 5 9.73 -0.21 3.18
CA LEU A 5 8.72 -1.23 3.34
C LEU A 5 9.08 -2.12 4.53
N GLN A 6 8.08 -2.45 5.34
CA GLN A 6 8.22 -3.39 6.44
C GLN A 6 7.16 -4.48 6.31
N PRO A 7 7.58 -5.74 6.09
CA PRO A 7 6.67 -6.87 6.04
C PRO A 7 5.97 -7.06 7.39
N VAL A 8 4.65 -7.19 7.37
CA VAL A 8 3.83 -7.49 8.54
C VAL A 8 2.69 -8.42 8.14
N LYS A 9 2.01 -8.98 9.14
CA LYS A 9 0.70 -9.60 8.96
C LYS A 9 -0.36 -8.64 9.48
N VAL A 10 -1.22 -8.14 8.60
CA VAL A 10 -2.37 -7.32 9.00
C VAL A 10 -3.54 -8.26 9.27
N ALA A 11 -4.24 -8.06 10.39
CA ALA A 11 -5.41 -8.85 10.76
C ALA A 11 -6.65 -8.40 9.97
N THR A 12 -6.63 -8.57 8.65
CA THR A 12 -7.73 -8.20 7.74
C THR A 12 -8.90 -9.20 7.76
N GLY A 13 -8.81 -10.25 8.57
CA GLY A 13 -9.85 -11.27 8.68
C GLY A 13 -9.81 -12.36 7.59
N SER A 14 -8.73 -12.41 6.81
CA SER A 14 -8.44 -13.50 5.86
C SER A 14 -7.11 -14.18 6.21
N ASP A 15 -6.99 -15.47 5.89
CA ASP A 15 -5.91 -16.32 6.41
C ASP A 15 -4.52 -16.05 5.78
N ASP A 16 -4.47 -15.43 4.60
CA ASP A 16 -3.26 -15.40 3.76
C ASP A 16 -2.96 -14.02 3.14
N GLN A 17 -2.94 -12.95 3.94
CA GLN A 17 -2.53 -11.63 3.42
C GLN A 17 -1.11 -11.27 3.82
N GLU A 18 -0.19 -11.42 2.87
CA GLU A 18 1.09 -10.72 2.92
C GLU A 18 0.82 -9.21 2.94
N SER A 19 1.49 -8.46 3.79
CA SER A 19 1.25 -7.02 3.91
C SER A 19 2.54 -6.24 4.10
N GLN A 20 2.52 -4.97 3.68
CA GLN A 20 3.64 -4.05 3.83
C GLN A 20 3.17 -2.77 4.52
N LEU A 21 3.82 -2.41 5.62
CA LEU A 21 3.77 -1.05 6.13
C LEU A 21 4.75 -0.19 5.34
N VAL A 22 4.28 0.94 4.83
CA VAL A 22 5.10 1.87 4.06
C VAL A 22 5.43 3.09 4.89
N PHE A 23 6.73 3.35 5.07
CA PHE A 23 7.23 4.48 5.83
C PHE A 23 7.94 5.51 4.96
N LYS A 24 7.74 6.78 5.26
CA LYS A 24 8.49 7.93 4.72
C LYS A 24 9.03 8.76 5.88
N ASP A 25 10.35 8.90 5.97
CA ASP A 25 11.03 9.74 6.97
C ASP A 25 10.57 9.47 8.42
N GLY A 26 10.27 8.20 8.73
CA GLY A 26 9.80 7.77 10.06
C GLY A 26 8.28 7.80 10.25
N PHE A 27 7.51 8.38 9.32
CA PHE A 27 6.05 8.38 9.34
C PHE A 27 5.49 7.16 8.60
N LEU A 28 4.46 6.53 9.17
CA LEU A 28 3.65 5.56 8.46
C LEU A 28 2.74 6.31 7.48
N VAL A 29 2.84 5.97 6.19
CA VAL A 29 2.10 6.67 5.12
C VAL A 29 1.12 5.77 4.39
N ALA A 30 1.31 4.45 4.40
CA ALA A 30 0.36 3.50 3.84
C ALA A 30 0.45 2.10 4.48
N VAL A 31 -0.63 1.35 4.34
CA VAL A 31 -0.72 -0.10 4.56
C VAL A 31 -1.12 -0.74 3.24
N LEU A 32 -0.29 -1.64 2.73
CA LEU A 32 -0.55 -2.41 1.51
C LEU A 32 -0.82 -3.88 1.88
N VAL A 33 -1.80 -4.49 1.23
CA VAL A 33 -2.15 -5.90 1.42
C VAL A 33 -2.13 -6.63 0.07
N CYS A 34 -1.48 -7.77 0.01
CA CYS A 34 -1.47 -8.64 -1.16
C CYS A 34 -2.76 -9.45 -1.18
N LEU A 35 -3.48 -9.43 -2.29
CA LEU A 35 -4.72 -10.15 -2.47
C LEU A 35 -4.42 -11.63 -2.73
N SER A 36 -4.93 -12.49 -1.85
CA SER A 36 -4.77 -13.95 -1.95
C SER A 36 -5.68 -14.58 -3.00
N ASP A 37 -5.48 -15.89 -3.25
CA ASP A 37 -6.19 -16.73 -4.24
C ASP A 37 -7.73 -16.61 -4.21
N SER A 38 -8.29 -16.13 -3.09
CA SER A 38 -9.73 -15.90 -2.92
C SER A 38 -10.29 -14.71 -3.73
N HIS A 39 -9.44 -13.87 -4.35
CA HIS A 39 -9.83 -12.70 -5.13
C HIS A 39 -9.86 -12.88 -6.66
N GLY A 40 -9.87 -14.12 -7.17
CA GLY A 40 -10.15 -14.40 -8.58
C GLY A 40 -9.12 -13.82 -9.55
N SER A 41 -9.49 -12.78 -10.33
CA SER A 41 -8.60 -12.16 -11.32
C SER A 41 -7.55 -11.21 -10.72
N ASP A 42 -7.71 -10.83 -9.45
CA ASP A 42 -6.85 -9.85 -8.78
C ASP A 42 -5.84 -10.49 -7.82
N VAL A 43 -5.72 -11.80 -7.87
CA VAL A 43 -4.74 -12.58 -7.10
C VAL A 43 -3.32 -12.09 -7.37
N GLY A 44 -2.55 -11.89 -6.30
CA GLY A 44 -1.16 -11.43 -6.36
C GLY A 44 -0.99 -9.92 -6.53
N LYS A 45 -2.09 -9.17 -6.71
CA LYS A 45 -2.07 -7.71 -6.72
C LYS A 45 -2.04 -7.14 -5.30
N TRP A 46 -1.64 -5.88 -5.18
CA TRP A 46 -1.51 -5.16 -3.93
C TRP A 46 -2.56 -4.08 -3.82
N PHE A 47 -3.40 -4.16 -2.78
CA PHE A 47 -4.44 -3.18 -2.49
C PHE A 47 -3.98 -2.18 -1.43
N LEU A 48 -4.38 -0.91 -1.59
CA LEU A 48 -4.20 0.11 -0.56
C LEU A 48 -5.29 -0.03 0.51
N GLU A 49 -4.98 -0.77 1.58
CA GLU A 49 -5.91 -0.97 2.70
C GLU A 49 -6.13 0.32 3.50
N ALA A 50 -5.06 1.09 3.71
CA ALA A 50 -5.13 2.38 4.38
C ALA A 50 -4.04 3.32 3.87
N GLY A 51 -4.42 4.53 3.47
CA GLY A 51 -3.53 5.65 3.21
C GLY A 51 -3.57 6.66 4.36
N PHE A 52 -2.49 7.41 4.56
CA PHE A 52 -2.45 8.48 5.55
C PHE A 52 -2.05 9.81 4.91
N GLY A 53 -2.78 10.87 5.26
CA GLY A 53 -2.51 12.22 4.77
C GLY A 53 -2.72 12.31 3.25
N PRO A 54 -1.73 12.76 2.46
CA PRO A 54 -1.86 12.85 1.00
C PRO A 54 -2.11 11.51 0.29
N VAL A 55 -1.84 10.40 0.97
CA VAL A 55 -1.98 9.05 0.43
C VAL A 55 -3.39 8.48 0.70
N ASP A 56 -4.18 9.13 1.56
CA ASP A 56 -5.57 8.73 1.83
C ASP A 56 -6.44 9.03 0.60
N ASP A 57 -7.00 7.98 -0.01
CA ASP A 57 -7.76 8.06 -1.25
C ASP A 57 -9.15 7.43 -1.07
N PRO A 58 -10.25 8.13 -1.44
CA PRO A 58 -11.61 7.60 -1.32
C PRO A 58 -11.89 6.42 -2.27
N ASP A 59 -11.08 6.21 -3.31
CA ASP A 59 -11.14 5.06 -4.20
C ASP A 59 -9.76 4.37 -4.21
N PRO A 60 -9.47 3.52 -3.21
CA PRO A 60 -8.12 3.03 -3.00
C PRO A 60 -7.63 2.21 -4.21
N PRO A 61 -6.45 2.54 -4.76
CA PRO A 61 -5.92 1.88 -5.94
C PRO A 61 -5.51 0.43 -5.68
N LEU A 62 -5.48 -0.34 -6.77
CA LEU A 62 -4.94 -1.69 -6.83
C LEU A 62 -3.70 -1.70 -7.74
N PHE A 63 -2.62 -2.29 -7.25
CA PHE A 63 -1.31 -2.30 -7.91
C PHE A 63 -0.92 -3.70 -8.32
N SER A 64 -0.17 -3.82 -9.41
CA SER A 64 0.33 -5.11 -9.90
C SER A 64 1.47 -5.64 -9.03
N ASP A 65 2.27 -4.73 -8.46
CA ASP A 65 3.41 -5.03 -7.60
C ASP A 65 3.71 -3.87 -6.63
N LEU A 66 4.69 -4.09 -5.74
CA LEU A 66 5.12 -3.10 -4.76
C LEU A 66 5.87 -1.91 -5.36
N ASP A 67 6.43 -2.03 -6.56
CA ASP A 67 7.15 -0.93 -7.21
C ASP A 67 6.14 0.08 -7.79
N GLU A 68 5.06 -0.40 -8.40
CA GLU A 68 3.92 0.41 -8.83
C GLU A 68 3.29 1.15 -7.65
N ALA A 69 3.06 0.44 -6.54
CA ALA A 69 2.54 1.04 -5.31
C ALA A 69 3.45 2.16 -4.77
N GLN A 70 4.77 1.92 -4.71
CA GLN A 70 5.75 2.91 -4.25
C GLN A 70 5.80 4.15 -5.16
N ALA A 71 5.72 3.96 -6.48
CA ALA A 71 5.70 5.06 -7.44
C ALA A 71 4.47 5.96 -7.27
N TRP A 72 3.29 5.34 -7.07
CA TRP A 72 2.06 6.06 -6.80
C TRP A 72 2.12 6.82 -5.47
N ILE A 73 2.54 6.17 -4.38
CA ILE A 73 2.69 6.80 -3.05
C ILE A 73 3.66 7.99 -3.11
N THR A 74 4.79 7.83 -3.82
CA THR A 74 5.77 8.91 -3.99
C THR A 74 5.17 10.10 -4.73
N THR A 75 4.30 9.86 -5.72
CA THR A 75 3.60 10.92 -6.45
C THR A 75 2.65 11.67 -5.52
N GLN A 76 1.83 10.96 -4.75
CA GLN A 76 0.89 11.58 -3.80
C GLN A 76 1.60 12.46 -2.76
N LEU A 77 2.70 11.98 -2.20
CA LEU A 77 3.50 12.73 -1.22
C LEU A 77 4.22 13.95 -1.82
N ALA A 78 4.47 13.96 -3.13
CA ALA A 78 5.09 15.09 -3.82
C ALA A 78 4.10 16.22 -4.14
N LEU A 79 2.80 15.91 -4.26
CA LEU A 79 1.75 16.91 -4.52
C LEU A 79 1.55 17.91 -3.37
N THR A 80 2.13 17.66 -2.20
CA THR A 80 1.96 18.50 -1.00
C THR A 80 3.08 19.54 -0.80
N VAL A 81 4.04 19.66 -1.73
CA VAL A 81 5.03 20.76 -1.71
C VAL A 81 4.47 21.93 -2.52
N SER A 82 3.66 22.78 -1.89
CA SER A 82 3.27 24.11 -2.40
C SER A 82 3.12 25.09 -1.25
#